data_AF-A0A1M6MEE3-F1
#
_entry.id   AF-A0A1M6MEE3-F1
#
_cell.length_a   1.000
_cell.length_b   1.000
_cell.length_c   1.000
_cell.angle_alpha   90.00
_cell.angle_beta   90.00
_cell.angle_gamma   90.00
#
_symmetry.space_group_name_H-M   'P 1'
#
loop_
_entity.id
_entity.type
_entity.pdbx_description
1 polymer ?
#
loop_
_entity_poly.entity_id
_entity_poly.type
_entity_poly.pdbx_seq_one_letter_code
_entity_poly.pdbx_strand_id
1 'polypeptide(L)'
;MRKSIIASILASSILMAGISSGQGIPRRQKDPIPASVETVYTKGLRYLANTQNDDGSWSGTYGNYPGVVGLCVLAFLAHGEDANHGPYADNIRKGLDFLLKQQKESNGYIGNSMYNHGFATLALAESYGMVEDKRLAPALKNAVKLILTAQENNPKGGWRYTPESNDADSTVAGCQLVALLAARNAGVPVPDASIEKGLKYMASCRGSNGAYGYTSRGGGKPTLTAIGSLCYSLSKNKDAKGFQESLEYLKKQMDYRDKYYPYYFEYYMSQALFHADEDVWKAWNEKNVRYLSTIQAADGSFPGNKGQTFSTAGALLSLALNYRFLPIYEK
;
A
#
# COMPACT_ATOMS: atom_id res chain seq x y z
N MET A 1 74.95 29.72 22.38
CA MET A 1 74.45 28.34 22.56
C MET A 1 72.96 28.37 22.89
N ARG A 2 72.17 27.78 21.98
CA ARG A 2 70.75 27.37 22.01
C ARG A 2 69.79 28.01 23.05
N LYS A 3 68.90 28.86 22.54
CA LYS A 3 67.58 29.17 23.13
C LYS A 3 66.57 28.15 22.59
N SER A 4 65.81 27.50 23.48
CA SER A 4 64.76 26.54 23.17
C SER A 4 63.42 27.29 23.10
N ILE A 5 62.74 27.23 21.96
CA ILE A 5 61.38 27.75 21.76
C ILE A 5 60.49 26.57 21.40
N ILE A 6 59.45 26.39 22.23
CA ILE A 6 58.34 25.48 22.06
C ILE A 6 57.53 25.95 20.84
N ALA A 7 57.32 25.06 19.86
CA ALA A 7 56.40 25.28 18.74
C ALA A 7 55.43 24.11 18.68
N SER A 8 54.17 24.40 19.03
CA SER A 8 53.02 23.51 18.98
C SER A 8 52.65 23.16 17.53
N ILE A 9 52.47 21.87 17.25
CA ILE A 9 51.95 21.39 15.97
C ILE A 9 50.42 21.44 16.03
N LEU A 10 49.81 22.40 15.33
CA LEU A 10 48.40 22.36 14.95
C LEU A 10 48.28 21.47 13.70
N ALA A 11 47.64 20.31 13.82
CA ALA A 11 47.22 19.51 12.68
C ALA A 11 45.86 20.03 12.18
N SER A 12 45.86 20.69 11.03
CA SER A 12 44.63 21.08 10.32
C SER A 12 44.09 19.88 9.54
N SER A 13 43.05 19.25 10.06
CA SER A 13 42.28 18.22 9.36
C SER A 13 41.35 18.87 8.34
N ILE A 14 41.71 18.77 7.05
CA ILE A 14 40.82 19.15 5.95
C ILE A 14 39.73 18.07 5.84
N LEU A 15 38.52 18.37 6.30
CA LEU A 15 37.34 17.56 5.99
C LEU A 15 36.99 17.75 4.51
N MET A 16 37.25 16.74 3.68
CA MET A 16 36.57 16.61 2.40
C MET A 16 35.10 16.28 2.67
N ALA A 17 34.23 17.28 2.51
CA ALA A 17 32.79 17.05 2.40
C ALA A 17 32.53 16.29 1.09
N GLY A 18 32.36 14.97 1.21
CA GLY A 18 31.85 14.15 0.11
C GLY A 18 30.44 14.63 -0.21
N ILE A 19 30.26 15.18 -1.40
CA ILE A 19 28.95 15.48 -1.97
C ILE A 19 28.27 14.12 -2.16
N SER A 20 27.35 13.77 -1.25
CA SER A 20 26.45 12.64 -1.46
C SER A 20 25.48 13.04 -2.56
N SER A 21 25.80 12.69 -3.80
CA SER A 21 24.82 12.65 -4.88
C SER A 21 23.66 11.76 -4.43
N GLY A 22 22.53 12.37 -4.10
CA GLY A 22 21.30 11.67 -3.77
C GLY A 22 21.00 10.66 -4.87
N GLN A 23 20.81 9.39 -4.49
CA GLN A 23 20.40 8.36 -5.42
C GLN A 23 19.02 8.75 -5.94
N GLY A 24 18.98 9.34 -7.13
CA GLY A 24 17.73 9.47 -7.88
C GLY A 24 17.11 8.09 -8.04
N ILE A 25 15.81 8.00 -7.80
CA ILE A 25 15.03 6.76 -7.95
C ILE A 25 15.33 6.18 -9.34
N PRO A 26 15.86 4.94 -9.46
CA PRO A 26 16.16 4.37 -10.76
C PRO A 26 14.88 4.15 -11.57
N ARG A 27 14.52 5.10 -12.45
CA ARG A 27 13.53 4.85 -13.50
C ARG A 27 14.11 3.79 -14.43
N ARG A 28 13.61 2.55 -14.36
CA ARG A 28 14.03 1.48 -15.26
C ARG A 28 13.61 1.84 -16.69
N GLN A 29 14.58 2.25 -17.51
CA GLN A 29 14.43 2.78 -18.86
C GLN A 29 13.79 1.82 -19.90
N LYS A 30 13.36 0.60 -19.51
CA LYS A 30 13.01 -0.50 -20.43
C LYS A 30 11.51 -0.78 -20.62
N ASP A 31 10.62 -0.19 -19.82
CA ASP A 31 9.17 -0.32 -20.01
C ASP A 31 8.55 1.09 -20.10
N PRO A 32 8.30 1.62 -21.32
CA PRO A 32 7.62 2.91 -21.44
C PRO A 32 6.20 2.78 -20.89
N ILE A 33 5.81 3.71 -20.02
CA ILE A 33 4.44 3.77 -19.50
C ILE A 33 3.50 4.08 -20.68
N PRO A 34 2.47 3.26 -20.93
CA PRO A 34 1.55 3.51 -22.04
C PRO A 34 0.88 4.89 -21.90
N ALA A 35 0.82 5.67 -22.98
CA ALA A 35 0.21 7.01 -22.94
C ALA A 35 -1.26 7.00 -22.48
N SER A 36 -1.98 5.90 -22.74
CA SER A 36 -3.35 5.71 -22.23
C SER A 36 -3.39 5.57 -20.71
N VAL A 37 -2.41 4.88 -20.10
CA VAL A 37 -2.28 4.80 -18.63
C VAL A 37 -2.07 6.20 -18.08
N GLU A 38 -1.10 6.94 -18.63
CA GLU A 38 -0.78 8.30 -18.19
C GLU A 38 -1.97 9.25 -18.27
N THR A 39 -2.70 9.20 -19.38
CA THR A 39 -3.89 10.03 -19.60
C THR A 39 -4.99 9.73 -18.58
N VAL A 40 -5.25 8.44 -18.32
CA VAL A 40 -6.28 8.03 -17.35
C VAL A 40 -5.85 8.40 -15.94
N TYR A 41 -4.58 8.17 -15.61
CA TYR A 41 -4.06 8.35 -14.25
C TYR A 41 -4.06 9.83 -13.85
N THR A 42 -3.50 10.70 -14.70
CA THR A 42 -3.40 12.15 -14.43
C THR A 42 -4.77 12.84 -14.33
N LYS A 43 -5.77 12.39 -15.11
CA LYS A 43 -7.16 12.85 -14.96
C LYS A 43 -7.74 12.47 -13.59
N GLY A 44 -7.51 11.24 -13.14
CA GLY A 44 -7.97 10.79 -11.82
C GLY A 44 -7.27 11.51 -10.68
N LEU A 45 -5.95 11.78 -10.79
CA LEU A 45 -5.24 12.59 -9.79
C LEU A 45 -5.79 14.01 -9.70
N ARG A 46 -6.08 14.63 -10.85
CA ARG A 46 -6.71 15.95 -10.88
C ARG A 46 -8.09 15.95 -10.22
N TYR A 47 -8.90 14.92 -10.46
CA TYR A 47 -10.17 14.75 -9.75
C TYR A 47 -9.96 14.69 -8.24
N LEU A 48 -9.05 13.82 -7.76
CA LEU A 48 -8.78 13.69 -6.32
C LEU A 48 -8.28 15.02 -5.73
N ALA A 49 -7.37 15.71 -6.41
CA ALA A 49 -6.83 16.98 -5.94
C ALA A 49 -7.89 18.09 -5.84
N ASN A 50 -8.76 18.20 -6.86
CA ASN A 50 -9.79 19.23 -6.94
C ASN A 50 -10.99 18.99 -6.01
N THR A 51 -11.17 17.77 -5.51
CA THR A 51 -12.31 17.38 -4.66
C THR A 51 -11.92 17.10 -3.22
N GLN A 52 -10.64 17.27 -2.87
CA GLN A 52 -10.17 17.14 -1.49
C GLN A 52 -10.69 18.30 -0.64
N ASN A 53 -11.23 17.98 0.53
CA ASN A 53 -11.68 18.94 1.52
C ASN A 53 -10.48 19.62 2.21
N ASP A 54 -10.72 20.77 2.84
CA ASP A 54 -9.66 21.51 3.55
C ASP A 54 -9.01 20.75 4.70
N ASP A 55 -9.76 19.83 5.34
CA ASP A 55 -9.25 18.99 6.42
C ASP A 55 -8.39 17.80 5.92
N GLY A 56 -8.28 17.62 4.59
CA GLY A 56 -7.52 16.55 3.94
C GLY A 56 -8.32 15.30 3.59
N SER A 57 -9.59 15.24 4.00
CA SER A 57 -10.51 14.17 3.63
C SER A 57 -11.18 14.40 2.28
N TRP A 58 -12.09 13.51 1.89
CA TRP A 58 -13.00 13.71 0.75
C TRP A 58 -14.46 13.54 1.18
N SER A 59 -15.35 14.10 0.38
CA SER A 59 -16.79 13.91 0.53
C SER A 59 -17.25 12.52 0.06
N GLY A 60 -18.48 12.13 0.43
CA GLY A 60 -19.10 10.86 0.05
C GLY A 60 -19.03 9.78 1.14
N THR A 61 -19.62 8.61 0.86
CA THR A 61 -19.90 7.55 1.86
C THR A 61 -18.70 7.14 2.72
N TYR A 62 -17.51 7.05 2.11
CA TYR A 62 -16.28 6.65 2.79
C TYR A 62 -15.14 7.67 2.59
N GLY A 63 -15.41 8.85 2.03
CA GLY A 63 -14.36 9.81 1.67
C GLY A 63 -13.58 10.35 2.89
N ASN A 64 -14.19 10.33 4.07
CA ASN A 64 -13.57 10.70 5.35
C ASN A 64 -13.07 9.49 6.16
N TYR A 65 -13.06 8.30 5.58
CA TYR A 65 -12.53 7.12 6.28
C TYR A 65 -11.01 7.12 6.12
N PRO A 66 -10.22 6.98 7.21
CA PRO A 66 -8.76 7.07 7.12
C PRO A 66 -8.14 6.08 6.13
N GLY A 67 -8.74 4.90 5.95
CA GLY A 67 -8.28 3.96 4.93
C GLY A 67 -8.41 4.50 3.50
N VAL A 68 -9.54 5.16 3.19
CA VAL A 68 -9.78 5.75 1.85
C VAL A 68 -8.91 6.98 1.62
N VAL A 69 -8.76 7.83 2.63
CA VAL A 69 -7.82 8.97 2.60
C VAL A 69 -6.40 8.46 2.33
N GLY A 70 -5.99 7.39 3.01
CA GLY A 70 -4.70 6.72 2.78
C GLY A 70 -4.53 6.23 1.35
N LEU A 71 -5.55 5.56 0.77
CA LEU A 71 -5.50 5.14 -0.65
C LEU A 71 -5.39 6.32 -1.61
N CYS A 72 -6.01 7.47 -1.32
CA CYS A 72 -5.88 8.68 -2.14
C CYS A 72 -4.44 9.23 -2.07
N VAL A 73 -3.84 9.29 -0.88
CA VAL A 73 -2.42 9.67 -0.71
C VAL A 73 -1.52 8.73 -1.50
N LEU A 74 -1.73 7.42 -1.38
CA LEU A 74 -0.98 6.41 -2.14
C LEU A 74 -1.14 6.59 -3.64
N ALA A 75 -2.31 7.00 -4.15
CA ALA A 75 -2.51 7.23 -5.58
C ALA A 75 -1.57 8.34 -6.12
N PHE A 76 -1.38 9.43 -5.37
CA PHE A 76 -0.42 10.48 -5.73
C PHE A 76 1.03 9.95 -5.68
N LEU A 77 1.41 9.31 -4.58
CA LEU A 77 2.77 8.80 -4.39
C LEU A 77 3.14 7.73 -5.43
N ALA A 78 2.18 6.88 -5.80
CA ALA A 78 2.43 5.80 -6.74
C ALA A 78 2.64 6.26 -8.18
N HIS A 79 2.18 7.47 -8.52
CA HIS A 79 2.50 8.14 -9.79
C HIS A 79 3.93 8.71 -9.83
N GLY A 80 4.57 8.86 -8.66
CA GLY A 80 5.89 9.47 -8.50
C GLY A 80 5.84 10.98 -8.35
N GLU A 81 4.74 11.53 -7.83
CA GLU A 81 4.64 12.95 -7.49
C GLU A 81 5.66 13.33 -6.43
N ASP A 82 6.28 14.51 -6.58
CA ASP A 82 7.13 15.07 -5.53
C ASP A 82 6.24 15.51 -4.36
N ALA A 83 6.31 14.76 -3.27
CA ALA A 83 5.45 14.96 -2.11
C ALA A 83 5.82 16.18 -1.25
N ASN A 84 6.98 16.80 -1.50
CA ASN A 84 7.49 17.93 -0.72
C ASN A 84 7.37 19.26 -1.48
N HIS A 85 7.63 19.23 -2.79
CA HIS A 85 7.70 20.45 -3.62
C HIS A 85 6.87 20.37 -4.92
N GLY A 86 6.23 19.24 -5.19
CA GLY A 86 5.43 19.03 -6.40
C GLY A 86 4.04 19.68 -6.34
N PRO A 87 3.31 19.66 -7.47
CA PRO A 87 2.00 20.31 -7.58
C PRO A 87 0.93 19.72 -6.66
N TYR A 88 1.11 18.46 -6.22
CA TYR A 88 0.19 17.79 -5.29
C TYR A 88 0.76 17.64 -3.88
N ALA A 89 1.89 18.28 -3.55
CA ALA A 89 2.53 18.20 -2.23
C ALA A 89 1.56 18.62 -1.10
N ASP A 90 0.78 19.69 -1.33
CA ASP A 90 -0.22 20.14 -0.35
C ASP A 90 -1.36 19.14 -0.19
N ASN A 91 -1.80 18.48 -1.27
CA ASN A 91 -2.84 17.45 -1.19
C ASN A 91 -2.38 16.24 -0.37
N ILE A 92 -1.14 15.79 -0.62
CA ILE A 92 -0.50 14.70 0.12
C ILE A 92 -0.37 15.08 1.60
N ARG A 93 0.16 16.27 1.90
CA ARG A 93 0.34 16.75 3.28
C ARG A 93 -0.98 16.85 4.04
N LYS A 94 -2.03 17.42 3.43
CA LYS A 94 -3.37 17.48 4.04
C LYS A 94 -3.93 16.08 4.33
N GLY A 95 -3.78 15.15 3.39
CA GLY A 95 -4.21 13.76 3.58
C GLY A 95 -3.48 13.09 4.75
N LEU A 96 -2.16 13.28 4.85
CA LEU A 96 -1.36 12.76 5.97
C LEU A 96 -1.71 13.44 7.30
N ASP A 97 -1.93 14.76 7.31
CA ASP A 97 -2.40 15.48 8.49
C ASP A 97 -3.74 14.92 8.99
N PHE A 98 -4.65 14.57 8.08
CA PHE A 98 -5.90 13.91 8.43
C PHE A 98 -5.63 12.55 9.09
N LEU A 99 -4.78 11.70 8.51
CA LEU A 99 -4.45 10.38 9.09
C LEU A 99 -3.83 10.51 10.50
N LEU A 100 -2.90 11.45 10.67
CA LEU A 100 -2.24 11.70 11.94
C LEU A 100 -3.25 12.17 13.00
N LYS A 101 -4.19 13.05 12.66
CA LYS A 101 -5.27 13.49 13.58
C LYS A 101 -6.22 12.35 13.96
N GLN A 102 -6.39 11.36 13.09
CA GLN A 102 -7.28 10.21 13.33
C GLN A 102 -6.63 9.11 14.18
N GLN A 103 -5.32 9.19 14.41
CA GLN A 103 -4.61 8.25 15.27
C GLN A 103 -4.89 8.54 16.74
N LYS A 104 -5.43 7.55 17.45
CA LYS A 104 -5.63 7.62 18.90
C LYS A 104 -4.29 7.58 19.63
N GLU A 105 -4.05 8.56 20.48
CA GLU A 105 -2.85 8.61 21.34
C GLU A 105 -2.75 7.41 22.29
N SER A 106 -3.89 6.83 22.71
CA SER A 106 -3.93 5.77 23.71
C SER A 106 -3.35 4.43 23.22
N ASN A 107 -3.56 4.08 21.95
CA ASN A 107 -3.16 2.77 21.43
C ASN A 107 -2.67 2.78 19.97
N GLY A 108 -2.64 3.93 19.30
CA GLY A 108 -2.21 4.03 17.90
C GLY A 108 -3.27 3.64 16.87
N TYR A 109 -4.51 3.36 17.28
CA TYR A 109 -5.60 2.99 16.37
C TYR A 109 -6.03 4.16 15.50
N ILE A 110 -6.20 3.91 14.20
CA ILE A 110 -6.53 4.93 13.21
C ILE A 110 -7.90 4.62 12.63
N GLY A 111 -8.86 5.52 12.84
CA GLY A 111 -10.24 5.35 12.42
C GLY A 111 -11.06 4.43 13.34
N ASN A 112 -12.04 3.74 12.76
CA ASN A 112 -13.05 2.96 13.47
C ASN A 112 -13.07 1.46 13.12
N SER A 113 -12.22 1.02 12.19
CA SER A 113 -12.07 -0.40 11.84
C SER A 113 -10.61 -0.75 11.59
N MET A 114 -10.22 -2.00 11.82
CA MET A 114 -8.89 -2.49 11.46
C MET A 114 -8.65 -2.41 9.95
N TYR A 115 -9.70 -2.40 9.13
CA TYR A 115 -9.59 -2.10 7.70
C TYR A 115 -9.07 -0.69 7.44
N ASN A 116 -9.68 0.31 8.08
CA ASN A 116 -9.24 1.70 7.99
C ASN A 116 -7.82 1.84 8.53
N HIS A 117 -7.56 1.19 9.65
CA HIS A 117 -6.24 1.19 10.26
C HIS A 117 -5.17 0.61 9.35
N GLY A 118 -5.38 -0.58 8.77
CA GLY A 118 -4.39 -1.23 7.90
C GLY A 118 -4.05 -0.39 6.67
N PHE A 119 -5.05 0.16 5.96
CA PHE A 119 -4.80 1.02 4.81
C PHE A 119 -4.16 2.37 5.18
N ALA A 120 -4.53 2.95 6.33
CA ALA A 120 -3.87 4.15 6.83
C ALA A 120 -2.41 3.86 7.22
N THR A 121 -2.14 2.73 7.86
CA THR A 121 -0.78 2.28 8.20
C THR A 121 0.05 2.05 6.95
N LEU A 122 -0.52 1.44 5.90
CA LEU A 122 0.13 1.33 4.60
C LEU A 122 0.49 2.71 4.04
N ALA A 123 -0.43 3.68 4.06
CA ALA A 123 -0.16 5.03 3.60
C ALA A 123 0.95 5.72 4.41
N LEU A 124 0.97 5.56 5.74
CA LEU A 124 2.04 6.08 6.59
C LEU A 124 3.39 5.41 6.27
N ALA A 125 3.39 4.11 5.98
CA ALA A 125 4.60 3.35 5.63
C ALA A 125 5.19 3.80 4.29
N GLU A 126 4.37 3.90 3.24
CA GLU A 126 4.85 4.34 1.91
C GLU A 126 5.19 5.83 1.86
N SER A 127 4.60 6.65 2.74
CA SER A 127 4.98 8.06 2.86
C SER A 127 6.27 8.25 3.65
N TYR A 128 6.66 7.28 4.47
CA TYR A 128 7.85 7.36 5.29
C TYR A 128 9.10 7.29 4.41
N GLY A 129 9.92 8.34 4.45
CA GLY A 129 11.09 8.50 3.59
C GLY A 129 10.80 9.22 2.26
N MET A 130 9.54 9.34 1.85
CA MET A 130 9.13 10.15 0.70
C MET A 130 8.71 11.57 1.11
N VAL A 131 8.13 11.71 2.31
CA VAL A 131 7.62 12.98 2.84
C VAL A 131 8.48 13.47 3.99
N GLU A 132 8.87 14.74 3.95
CA GLU A 132 9.63 15.43 4.99
C GLU A 132 8.73 15.80 6.19
N ASP A 133 8.25 14.78 6.92
CA ASP A 133 7.46 14.98 8.13
C ASP A 133 7.91 14.05 9.26
N LYS A 134 8.51 14.65 10.30
CA LYS A 134 9.03 13.94 11.48
C LYS A 134 7.94 13.24 12.30
N ARG A 135 6.66 13.60 12.12
CA ARG A 135 5.53 12.97 12.82
C ARG A 135 5.20 11.59 12.26
N LEU A 136 5.60 11.28 11.02
CA LEU A 136 5.29 9.99 10.38
C LEU A 136 5.97 8.82 11.08
N ALA A 137 7.23 8.98 11.50
CA ALA A 137 7.99 7.91 12.16
C ALA A 137 7.33 7.39 13.46
N PRO A 138 7.01 8.24 14.46
CA PRO A 138 6.32 7.78 15.66
C PRO A 138 4.90 7.29 15.36
N ALA A 139 4.17 7.93 14.44
CA ALA A 139 2.82 7.51 14.08
C ALA A 139 2.79 6.10 13.47
N LEU A 140 3.70 5.80 12.53
CA LEU A 140 3.84 4.49 11.92
C LEU A 140 4.21 3.43 12.96
N LYS A 141 5.16 3.71 13.86
CA LYS A 141 5.54 2.78 14.95
C LYS A 141 4.35 2.45 15.85
N ASN A 142 3.55 3.45 16.23
CA ASN A 142 2.37 3.24 17.06
C ASN A 142 1.29 2.42 16.33
N ALA A 143 1.12 2.68 15.04
CA ALA A 143 0.16 1.94 14.22
C ALA A 143 0.56 0.47 14.08
N VAL A 144 1.84 0.20 13.75
CA VAL A 144 2.39 -1.17 13.69
C VAL A 144 2.24 -1.88 15.03
N LYS A 145 2.54 -1.21 16.15
CA LYS A 145 2.37 -1.77 17.49
C LYS A 145 0.93 -2.25 17.73
N LEU A 146 -0.07 -1.45 17.35
CA LEU A 146 -1.48 -1.87 17.47
C LEU A 146 -1.75 -3.14 16.66
N ILE A 147 -1.32 -3.21 15.40
CA ILE A 147 -1.53 -4.39 14.54
C ILE A 147 -0.94 -5.63 15.23
N LEU A 148 0.29 -5.53 15.74
CA LEU A 148 0.96 -6.64 16.41
C LEU A 148 0.23 -7.07 17.69
N THR A 149 -0.15 -6.11 18.54
CA THR A 149 -0.90 -6.40 19.79
C THR A 149 -2.26 -7.03 19.50
N ALA A 150 -2.98 -6.56 18.46
CA ALA A 150 -4.25 -7.15 18.06
C ALA A 150 -4.08 -8.63 17.64
N GLN A 151 -3.01 -8.96 16.90
CA GLN A 151 -2.72 -10.34 16.49
C GLN A 151 -2.32 -11.25 17.66
N GLU A 152 -1.58 -10.69 18.61
CA GLU A 152 -1.11 -11.39 19.79
C GLU A 152 -2.29 -11.85 20.65
N ASN A 153 -3.24 -10.94 20.88
CA ASN A 153 -4.44 -11.18 21.67
C ASN A 153 -5.50 -12.03 20.94
N ASN A 154 -5.37 -12.23 19.62
CA ASN A 154 -6.33 -12.98 18.83
C ASN A 154 -5.99 -14.49 18.79
N PRO A 155 -6.90 -15.38 19.25
CA PRO A 155 -6.65 -16.82 19.31
C PRO A 155 -6.55 -17.50 17.93
N LYS A 156 -7.00 -16.85 16.85
CA LYS A 156 -6.83 -17.34 15.47
C LYS A 156 -5.50 -16.95 14.86
N GLY A 157 -4.76 -16.02 15.49
CA GLY A 157 -3.52 -15.47 14.95
C GLY A 157 -3.69 -14.61 13.70
N GLY A 158 -4.92 -14.16 13.45
CA GLY A 158 -5.26 -13.23 12.38
C GLY A 158 -5.86 -11.94 12.95
N TRP A 159 -6.62 -11.24 12.11
CA TRP A 159 -7.26 -9.98 12.46
C TRP A 159 -8.70 -9.93 11.94
N ARG A 160 -9.51 -9.09 12.57
CA ARG A 160 -10.88 -8.77 12.20
C ARG A 160 -11.11 -7.27 12.40
N TYR A 161 -12.34 -6.80 12.20
CA TYR A 161 -12.75 -5.40 12.19
C TYR A 161 -12.38 -4.58 13.42
N THR A 162 -12.13 -5.16 14.61
CA THR A 162 -11.64 -4.42 15.79
C THR A 162 -10.37 -5.05 16.37
N PRO A 163 -9.51 -4.28 17.07
CA PRO A 163 -8.29 -4.81 17.71
C PRO A 163 -8.56 -5.92 18.74
N GLU A 164 -9.73 -5.91 19.39
CA GLU A 164 -10.11 -6.84 20.45
C GLU A 164 -10.89 -8.07 19.94
N SER A 165 -11.04 -8.21 18.63
CA SER A 165 -11.79 -9.31 18.04
C SER A 165 -11.11 -10.66 18.32
N ASN A 166 -11.93 -11.70 18.55
CA ASN A 166 -11.48 -13.08 18.82
C ASN A 166 -11.66 -14.03 17.62
N ASP A 167 -12.18 -13.53 16.50
CA ASP A 167 -12.28 -14.17 15.20
C ASP A 167 -11.35 -13.49 14.18
N ALA A 168 -11.36 -13.94 12.93
CA ALA A 168 -10.55 -13.34 11.86
C ALA A 168 -11.21 -13.56 10.49
N ASP A 169 -10.86 -12.73 9.50
CA ASP A 169 -11.06 -13.04 8.08
C ASP A 169 -9.81 -12.80 7.23
N SER A 170 -9.83 -13.36 6.03
CA SER A 170 -8.77 -13.21 5.04
C SER A 170 -8.58 -11.78 4.55
N THR A 171 -9.61 -10.94 4.63
CA THR A 171 -9.57 -9.59 4.07
C THR A 171 -8.87 -8.58 4.97
N VAL A 172 -9.21 -8.56 6.26
CA VAL A 172 -8.54 -7.76 7.28
C VAL A 172 -7.16 -8.32 7.53
N ALA A 173 -7.02 -9.65 7.63
CA ALA A 173 -5.71 -10.26 7.82
C ALA A 173 -4.76 -9.94 6.66
N GLY A 174 -5.25 -9.99 5.42
CA GLY A 174 -4.47 -9.58 4.26
C GLY A 174 -4.10 -8.10 4.29
N CYS A 175 -5.05 -7.22 4.61
CA CYS A 175 -4.79 -5.78 4.76
C CYS A 175 -3.71 -5.49 5.81
N GLN A 176 -3.78 -6.12 6.98
CA GLN A 176 -2.78 -5.96 8.04
C GLN A 176 -1.41 -6.50 7.63
N LEU A 177 -1.37 -7.67 6.96
CA LEU A 177 -0.12 -8.24 6.46
C LEU A 177 0.56 -7.31 5.46
N VAL A 178 -0.19 -6.74 4.51
CA VAL A 178 0.37 -5.77 3.55
C VAL A 178 0.92 -4.55 4.27
N ALA A 179 0.20 -4.02 5.26
CA ALA A 179 0.67 -2.88 6.05
C ALA A 179 1.93 -3.19 6.87
N LEU A 180 2.02 -4.37 7.49
CA LEU A 180 3.21 -4.83 8.22
C LEU A 180 4.42 -5.02 7.28
N LEU A 181 4.20 -5.57 6.08
CA LEU A 181 5.25 -5.76 5.09
C LEU A 181 5.77 -4.41 4.56
N ALA A 182 4.88 -3.46 4.30
CA ALA A 182 5.24 -2.09 3.96
C ALA A 182 6.02 -1.39 5.08
N ALA A 183 5.57 -1.51 6.34
CA ALA A 183 6.28 -0.96 7.48
C ALA A 183 7.69 -1.55 7.64
N ARG A 184 7.86 -2.84 7.34
CA ARG A 184 9.17 -3.51 7.34
C ARG A 184 10.07 -2.96 6.24
N ASN A 185 9.55 -2.73 5.03
CA ASN A 185 10.29 -2.08 3.95
C ASN A 185 10.70 -0.64 4.32
N ALA A 186 9.85 0.06 5.06
CA ALA A 186 10.11 1.38 5.64
C ALA A 186 11.10 1.36 6.83
N GLY A 187 11.67 0.20 7.18
CA GLY A 187 12.66 0.07 8.26
C GLY A 187 12.08 0.03 9.67
N VAL A 188 10.75 -0.11 9.83
CA VAL A 188 10.14 -0.35 11.14
C VAL A 188 10.27 -1.84 11.48
N PRO A 189 10.80 -2.22 12.65
CA PRO A 189 10.92 -3.62 13.04
C PRO A 189 9.56 -4.31 13.11
N VAL A 190 9.41 -5.39 12.35
CA VAL A 190 8.24 -6.28 12.37
C VAL A 190 8.75 -7.71 12.58
N PRO A 191 8.30 -8.43 13.63
CA PRO A 191 8.74 -9.79 13.89
C PRO A 191 8.32 -10.76 12.79
N ASP A 192 9.24 -11.62 12.33
CA ASP A 192 8.93 -12.66 11.33
C ASP A 192 7.83 -13.62 11.83
N ALA A 193 7.84 -13.96 13.12
CA ALA A 193 6.81 -14.78 13.74
C ALA A 193 5.38 -14.22 13.56
N SER A 194 5.23 -12.89 13.53
CA SER A 194 3.93 -12.24 13.29
C SER A 194 3.47 -12.41 11.85
N ILE A 195 4.39 -12.26 10.89
CA ILE A 195 4.13 -12.49 9.46
C ILE A 195 3.76 -13.96 9.24
N GLU A 196 4.55 -14.89 9.76
CA GLU A 196 4.31 -16.34 9.66
C GLU A 196 2.96 -16.74 10.26
N LYS A 197 2.61 -16.21 11.44
CA LYS A 197 1.31 -16.46 12.10
C LYS A 197 0.15 -15.97 11.22
N GLY A 198 0.29 -14.79 10.60
CA GLY A 198 -0.71 -14.24 9.68
C GLY A 198 -0.83 -15.05 8.39
N LEU A 199 0.30 -15.47 7.78
CA LEU A 199 0.30 -16.33 6.59
C LEU A 199 -0.30 -17.70 6.90
N LYS A 200 -0.04 -18.27 8.07
CA LYS A 200 -0.65 -19.52 8.53
C LYS A 200 -2.18 -19.39 8.62
N TYR A 201 -2.67 -18.28 9.15
CA TYR A 201 -4.11 -17.98 9.13
C TYR A 201 -4.64 -17.88 7.70
N MET A 202 -3.96 -17.15 6.81
CA MET A 202 -4.33 -17.05 5.39
C MET A 202 -4.41 -18.44 4.73
N ALA A 203 -3.40 -19.30 4.91
CA ALA A 203 -3.40 -20.68 4.39
C ALA A 203 -4.57 -21.53 4.93
N SER A 204 -5.03 -21.27 6.16
CA SER A 204 -6.20 -21.96 6.71
C SER A 204 -7.51 -21.61 6.00
N CYS A 205 -7.57 -20.46 5.32
CA CYS A 205 -8.70 -20.02 4.51
C CYS A 205 -8.62 -20.51 3.04
N ARG A 206 -7.52 -21.15 2.64
CA ARG A 206 -7.33 -21.63 1.26
C ARG A 206 -7.87 -23.05 1.07
N GLY A 207 -8.77 -23.20 0.10
CA GLY A 207 -9.29 -24.47 -0.39
C GLY A 207 -8.27 -25.26 -1.20
N SER A 208 -8.55 -26.54 -1.47
CA SER A 208 -7.67 -27.42 -2.24
C SER A 208 -7.49 -26.99 -3.70
N ASN A 209 -8.45 -26.21 -4.24
CA ASN A 209 -8.39 -25.64 -5.57
C ASN A 209 -7.58 -24.33 -5.65
N GLY A 210 -6.90 -23.93 -4.56
CA GLY A 210 -6.13 -22.70 -4.48
C GLY A 210 -6.95 -21.44 -4.16
N ALA A 211 -8.28 -21.50 -4.19
CA ALA A 211 -9.13 -20.34 -3.91
C ALA A 211 -9.24 -20.08 -2.41
N TYR A 212 -9.28 -18.80 -2.02
CA TYR A 212 -9.44 -18.39 -0.62
C TYR A 212 -10.90 -18.09 -0.30
N GLY A 213 -11.42 -18.72 0.76
CA GLY A 213 -12.70 -18.38 1.38
C GLY A 213 -12.54 -17.24 2.41
N TYR A 214 -13.63 -16.83 3.05
CA TYR A 214 -13.63 -15.63 3.91
C TYR A 214 -13.08 -15.88 5.33
N THR A 215 -13.53 -16.93 5.99
CA THR A 215 -13.10 -17.32 7.36
C THR A 215 -12.70 -18.81 7.44
N SER A 216 -12.80 -19.51 6.31
CA SER A 216 -12.57 -20.94 6.18
C SER A 216 -12.18 -21.26 4.73
N ARG A 217 -11.91 -22.53 4.45
CA ARG A 217 -11.61 -23.05 3.11
C ARG A 217 -12.79 -22.98 2.12
N GLY A 218 -14.01 -22.75 2.61
CA GLY A 218 -15.24 -22.76 1.81
C GLY A 218 -15.55 -21.42 1.15
N GLY A 219 -16.26 -21.47 0.01
CA GLY A 219 -16.78 -20.28 -0.67
C GLY A 219 -15.69 -19.40 -1.29
N GLY A 220 -14.70 -20.01 -1.94
CA GLY A 220 -13.56 -19.34 -2.55
C GLY A 220 -13.96 -18.20 -3.49
N LYS A 221 -13.27 -17.05 -3.40
CA LYS A 221 -13.53 -15.86 -4.24
C LYS A 221 -12.26 -15.34 -4.93
N PRO A 222 -12.35 -14.77 -6.14
CA PRO A 222 -11.20 -14.14 -6.83
C PRO A 222 -10.48 -13.10 -5.98
N THR A 223 -11.23 -12.17 -5.37
CA THR A 223 -10.66 -11.10 -4.53
C THR A 223 -9.87 -11.62 -3.34
N LEU A 224 -10.41 -12.60 -2.62
CA LEU A 224 -9.73 -13.20 -1.47
C LEU A 224 -8.48 -13.97 -1.89
N THR A 225 -8.53 -14.59 -3.06
CA THR A 225 -7.41 -15.33 -3.64
C THR A 225 -6.30 -14.37 -4.08
N ALA A 226 -6.64 -13.22 -4.65
CA ALA A 226 -5.68 -12.16 -4.96
C ALA A 226 -5.01 -11.62 -3.69
N ILE A 227 -5.77 -11.35 -2.63
CA ILE A 227 -5.23 -10.92 -1.32
C ILE A 227 -4.25 -11.97 -0.77
N GLY A 228 -4.64 -13.25 -0.75
CA GLY A 228 -3.79 -14.33 -0.28
C GLY A 228 -2.49 -14.45 -1.09
N SER A 229 -2.60 -14.49 -2.41
CA SER A 229 -1.45 -14.55 -3.32
C SER A 229 -0.52 -13.35 -3.16
N LEU A 230 -1.06 -12.16 -2.96
CA LEU A 230 -0.27 -10.96 -2.70
C LEU A 230 0.53 -11.06 -1.40
N CYS A 231 -0.11 -11.45 -0.29
CA CYS A 231 0.57 -11.60 1.00
C CYS A 231 1.73 -12.60 0.93
N TYR A 232 1.55 -13.73 0.25
CA TYR A 232 2.62 -14.71 0.04
C TYR A 232 3.74 -14.18 -0.86
N SER A 233 3.40 -13.41 -1.89
CA SER A 233 4.40 -12.81 -2.79
C SER A 233 5.24 -11.74 -2.10
N LEU A 234 4.62 -10.80 -1.38
CA LEU A 234 5.30 -9.74 -0.65
C LEU A 234 6.14 -10.25 0.53
N SER A 235 5.76 -11.39 1.10
CA SER A 235 6.55 -12.07 2.13
C SER A 235 7.65 -12.97 1.57
N LYS A 236 7.87 -12.98 0.23
CA LYS A 236 8.87 -13.82 -0.46
C LYS A 236 8.67 -15.34 -0.27
N ASN A 237 7.43 -15.79 -0.04
CA ASN A 237 7.04 -17.18 0.19
C ASN A 237 6.28 -17.79 -1.01
N LYS A 238 6.76 -17.57 -2.24
CA LYS A 238 6.08 -18.03 -3.47
C LYS A 238 6.19 -19.55 -3.72
N ASP A 239 7.10 -20.21 -3.02
CA ASP A 239 7.31 -21.66 -2.98
C ASP A 239 6.43 -22.38 -1.96
N ALA A 240 5.69 -21.64 -1.12
CA ALA A 240 4.79 -22.23 -0.15
C ALA A 240 3.73 -23.10 -0.83
N LYS A 241 3.50 -24.30 -0.27
CA LYS A 241 2.47 -25.24 -0.74
C LYS A 241 1.14 -24.51 -0.99
N GLY A 242 0.51 -24.73 -2.14
CA GLY A 242 -0.76 -24.11 -2.50
C GLY A 242 -0.67 -22.77 -3.21
N PHE A 243 0.52 -22.13 -3.27
CA PHE A 243 0.69 -20.82 -3.92
C PHE A 243 0.45 -20.92 -5.43
N GLN A 244 1.03 -21.94 -6.07
CA GLN A 244 0.86 -22.15 -7.51
C GLN A 244 -0.60 -22.39 -7.87
N GLU A 245 -1.34 -23.17 -7.08
CA GLU A 245 -2.77 -23.41 -7.28
C GLU A 245 -3.59 -22.11 -7.18
N SER A 246 -3.23 -21.21 -6.27
CA SER A 246 -3.85 -19.88 -6.18
C SER A 246 -3.55 -19.02 -7.40
N LEU A 247 -2.31 -19.04 -7.91
CA LEU A 247 -1.94 -18.35 -9.14
C LEU A 247 -2.70 -18.91 -10.35
N GLU A 248 -2.75 -20.24 -10.51
CA GLU A 248 -3.52 -20.90 -11.57
C GLU A 248 -5.02 -20.63 -11.48
N TYR A 249 -5.55 -20.47 -10.26
CA TYR A 249 -6.92 -20.02 -10.07
C TYR A 249 -7.11 -18.58 -10.60
N LEU A 250 -6.21 -17.64 -10.27
CA LEU A 250 -6.29 -16.25 -10.73
C LEU A 250 -6.09 -16.10 -12.25
N LYS A 251 -5.23 -16.91 -12.87
CA LYS A 251 -5.05 -16.97 -14.33
C LYS A 251 -6.35 -17.33 -15.08
N LYS A 252 -7.30 -17.99 -14.41
CA LYS A 252 -8.64 -18.29 -14.96
C LYS A 252 -9.66 -17.16 -14.75
N GLN A 253 -9.30 -16.12 -13.99
CA GLN A 253 -10.17 -14.99 -13.63
C GLN A 253 -9.78 -13.69 -14.35
N MET A 254 -9.11 -13.79 -15.50
CA MET A 254 -8.56 -12.64 -16.22
C MET A 254 -9.62 -11.64 -16.71
N ASP A 255 -10.86 -12.10 -16.90
CA ASP A 255 -12.01 -11.30 -17.32
C ASP A 255 -13.04 -11.07 -16.20
N TYR A 256 -12.76 -11.57 -14.98
CA TYR A 256 -13.65 -11.37 -13.84
C TYR A 256 -13.65 -9.89 -13.41
N ARG A 257 -14.84 -9.38 -13.09
CA ARG A 257 -15.05 -8.07 -12.47
C ARG A 257 -16.00 -8.24 -11.29
N ASP A 258 -15.59 -7.76 -10.12
CA ASP A 258 -16.42 -7.87 -8.94
C ASP A 258 -17.62 -6.92 -9.02
N LYS A 259 -18.82 -7.42 -8.75
CA LYS A 259 -20.06 -6.62 -8.85
C LYS A 259 -20.24 -5.65 -7.68
N TYR A 260 -19.70 -5.99 -6.51
CA TYR A 260 -19.97 -5.24 -5.27
C TYR A 260 -18.81 -4.34 -4.87
N TYR A 261 -17.58 -4.77 -5.16
CA TYR A 261 -16.34 -4.08 -4.82
C TYR A 261 -15.32 -4.18 -5.98
N PRO A 262 -15.64 -3.68 -7.19
CA PRO A 262 -14.79 -3.81 -8.38
C PRO A 262 -13.37 -3.29 -8.14
N TYR A 263 -13.24 -2.04 -7.70
CA TYR A 263 -11.95 -1.40 -7.51
C TYR A 263 -11.12 -1.98 -6.35
N TYR A 264 -11.78 -2.59 -5.37
CA TYR A 264 -11.09 -3.35 -4.33
C TYR A 264 -10.48 -4.62 -4.93
N PHE A 265 -11.23 -5.34 -5.77
CA PHE A 265 -10.72 -6.49 -6.50
C PHE A 265 -9.57 -6.11 -7.44
N GLU A 266 -9.75 -5.06 -8.26
CA GLU A 266 -8.75 -4.61 -9.22
C GLU A 266 -7.44 -4.19 -8.58
N TYR A 267 -7.52 -3.47 -7.45
CA TYR A 267 -6.37 -3.10 -6.63
C TYR A 267 -5.55 -4.33 -6.20
N TYR A 268 -6.20 -5.36 -5.64
CA TYR A 268 -5.49 -6.57 -5.19
C TYR A 268 -5.06 -7.49 -6.33
N MET A 269 -5.89 -7.64 -7.37
CA MET A 269 -5.61 -8.48 -8.53
C MET A 269 -4.37 -7.99 -9.28
N SER A 270 -4.27 -6.67 -9.51
CA SER A 270 -3.11 -6.07 -10.17
C SER A 270 -1.81 -6.41 -9.43
N GLN A 271 -1.77 -6.19 -8.11
CA GLN A 271 -0.60 -6.47 -7.29
C GLN A 271 -0.29 -7.96 -7.19
N ALA A 272 -1.31 -8.80 -6.98
CA ALA A 272 -1.13 -10.24 -6.87
C ALA A 272 -0.46 -10.82 -8.12
N LEU A 273 -0.98 -10.46 -9.31
CA LEU A 273 -0.37 -10.90 -10.56
C LEU A 273 1.01 -10.30 -10.76
N PHE A 274 1.22 -9.00 -10.49
CA PHE A 274 2.50 -8.34 -10.72
C PHE A 274 3.66 -8.99 -9.97
N HIS A 275 3.46 -9.33 -8.69
CA HIS A 275 4.49 -9.97 -7.87
C HIS A 275 4.61 -11.48 -8.10
N ALA A 276 3.54 -12.14 -8.54
CA ALA A 276 3.53 -13.57 -8.82
C ALA A 276 4.10 -13.90 -10.21
N ASP A 277 3.61 -13.24 -11.25
CA ASP A 277 3.87 -13.53 -12.67
C ASP A 277 3.62 -12.27 -13.54
N GLU A 278 4.71 -11.61 -13.95
CA GLU A 278 4.63 -10.31 -14.63
C GLU A 278 4.00 -10.38 -16.02
N ASP A 279 4.17 -11.50 -16.74
CA ASP A 279 3.60 -11.65 -18.08
C ASP A 279 2.08 -11.79 -18.01
N VAL A 280 1.59 -12.51 -16.99
CA VAL A 280 0.14 -12.57 -16.72
C VAL A 280 -0.38 -11.22 -16.25
N TRP A 281 0.36 -10.50 -15.42
CA TRP A 281 0.00 -9.13 -15.06
C TRP A 281 -0.10 -8.22 -16.29
N LYS A 282 0.86 -8.25 -17.22
CA LYS A 282 0.80 -7.45 -18.46
C LYS A 282 -0.47 -7.73 -19.25
N ALA A 283 -0.80 -9.00 -19.47
CA ALA A 283 -2.02 -9.40 -20.17
C ALA A 283 -3.32 -8.95 -19.46
N TRP A 284 -3.35 -9.02 -18.12
CA TRP A 284 -4.48 -8.53 -17.32
C TRP A 284 -4.58 -7.01 -17.35
N ASN A 285 -3.45 -6.32 -17.16
CA ASN A 285 -3.34 -4.87 -17.09
C ASN A 285 -3.76 -4.21 -18.40
N GLU A 286 -3.42 -4.79 -19.56
CA GLU A 286 -3.91 -4.31 -20.85
C GLU A 286 -5.46 -4.29 -20.92
N LYS A 287 -6.12 -5.34 -20.43
CA LYS A 287 -7.59 -5.39 -20.36
C LYS A 287 -8.12 -4.35 -19.36
N ASN A 288 -7.44 -4.19 -18.22
CA ASN A 288 -7.80 -3.23 -17.19
C ASN A 288 -7.71 -1.79 -17.69
N VAL A 289 -6.62 -1.42 -18.37
CA VAL A 289 -6.41 -0.10 -18.97
C VAL A 289 -7.49 0.22 -19.99
N ARG A 290 -7.81 -0.70 -20.91
CA ARG A 290 -8.88 -0.50 -21.90
C ARG A 290 -10.23 -0.27 -21.23
N TYR A 291 -10.56 -1.07 -20.22
CA TYR A 291 -11.80 -0.92 -19.46
C TYR A 291 -11.88 0.43 -18.74
N LEU A 292 -10.87 0.76 -17.93
CA LEU A 292 -10.83 2.01 -17.17
C LEU A 292 -10.83 3.25 -18.07
N SER A 293 -10.14 3.20 -19.21
CA SER A 293 -10.17 4.29 -20.21
C SER A 293 -11.58 4.54 -20.77
N THR A 294 -12.41 3.51 -20.83
CA THR A 294 -13.77 3.59 -21.39
C THR A 294 -14.76 4.13 -20.37
N ILE A 295 -14.60 3.79 -19.09
CA ILE A 295 -15.59 4.11 -18.04
C ILE A 295 -15.26 5.37 -17.23
N GLN A 296 -14.05 5.91 -17.35
CA GLN A 296 -13.66 7.12 -16.64
C GLN A 296 -14.56 8.29 -17.08
N ALA A 297 -15.10 9.01 -16.11
CA ALA A 297 -15.93 10.18 -16.35
C ALA A 297 -15.09 11.37 -16.85
N ALA A 298 -15.76 12.37 -17.44
CA ALA A 298 -15.10 13.55 -17.99
C ALA A 298 -14.35 14.38 -16.95
N ASP A 299 -14.80 14.37 -15.69
CA ASP A 299 -14.14 15.02 -14.56
C ASP A 299 -12.92 14.25 -14.02
N GLY A 300 -12.65 13.06 -14.55
CA GLY A 300 -11.56 12.17 -14.15
C GLY A 300 -11.95 11.12 -13.11
N SER A 301 -13.16 11.19 -12.54
CA SER A 301 -13.64 10.23 -11.55
C SER A 301 -13.99 8.88 -12.15
N PHE A 302 -14.07 7.87 -11.29
CA PHE A 302 -14.56 6.55 -11.63
C PHE A 302 -15.91 6.25 -10.97
N PRO A 303 -16.88 5.67 -11.71
CA PRO A 303 -18.19 5.36 -11.16
C PRO A 303 -18.11 4.16 -10.21
N GLY A 304 -18.82 4.20 -9.08
CA GLY A 304 -18.89 3.05 -8.18
C GLY A 304 -19.81 3.27 -6.97
N ASN A 305 -20.39 2.17 -6.47
CA ASN A 305 -21.35 2.16 -5.37
C ASN A 305 -20.73 2.38 -3.98
N LYS A 306 -19.40 2.57 -3.89
CA LYS A 306 -18.66 2.91 -2.67
C LYS A 306 -18.21 4.37 -2.66
N GLY A 307 -18.78 5.21 -3.52
CA GLY A 307 -18.41 6.60 -3.70
C GLY A 307 -17.28 6.78 -4.71
N GLN A 308 -17.27 7.93 -5.37
CA GLN A 308 -16.32 8.25 -6.44
C GLN A 308 -14.88 8.36 -5.92
N THR A 309 -14.67 8.83 -4.69
CA THR A 309 -13.33 8.91 -4.09
C THR A 309 -12.65 7.55 -4.00
N PHE A 310 -13.30 6.58 -3.34
CA PHE A 310 -12.75 5.22 -3.22
C PHE A 310 -12.58 4.57 -4.59
N SER A 311 -13.59 4.74 -5.46
CA SER A 311 -13.58 4.16 -6.81
C SER A 311 -12.40 4.70 -7.63
N THR A 312 -12.16 6.00 -7.56
CA THR A 312 -11.06 6.65 -8.27
C THR A 312 -9.71 6.23 -7.70
N ALA A 313 -9.53 6.28 -6.37
CA ALA A 313 -8.28 5.83 -5.76
C ALA A 313 -7.96 4.36 -6.07
N GLY A 314 -8.95 3.45 -5.98
CA GLY A 314 -8.76 2.03 -6.30
C GLY A 314 -8.48 1.77 -7.78
N ALA A 315 -9.16 2.49 -8.69
CA ALA A 315 -8.87 2.42 -10.13
C ALA A 315 -7.43 2.86 -10.43
N LEU A 316 -7.00 4.00 -9.88
CA LEU A 316 -5.63 4.49 -10.04
C LEU A 316 -4.61 3.50 -9.48
N LEU A 317 -4.79 3.02 -8.25
CA LEU A 317 -3.87 2.06 -7.66
C LEU A 317 -3.82 0.71 -8.38
N SER A 318 -4.89 0.32 -9.09
CA SER A 318 -4.85 -0.86 -9.98
C SER A 318 -3.95 -0.66 -11.20
N LEU A 319 -3.70 0.59 -11.61
CA LEU A 319 -2.80 0.99 -12.70
C LEU A 319 -1.41 1.39 -12.21
N ALA A 320 -1.24 1.62 -10.91
CA ALA A 320 -0.02 2.20 -10.34
C ALA A 320 1.27 1.37 -10.55
N LEU A 321 1.13 0.05 -10.74
CA LEU A 321 2.26 -0.86 -10.99
C LEU A 321 2.95 -0.64 -12.34
N ASN A 322 2.35 0.15 -13.23
CA ASN A 322 3.00 0.63 -14.44
C ASN A 322 4.12 1.64 -14.11
N TYR A 323 4.05 2.32 -12.96
CA TYR A 323 5.00 3.35 -12.52
C TYR A 323 6.06 2.81 -11.54
N ARG A 324 5.66 1.94 -10.61
CA ARG A 324 6.55 1.25 -9.64
C ARG A 324 7.28 2.20 -8.67
N PHE A 325 6.66 3.32 -8.28
CA PHE A 325 7.29 4.29 -7.36
C PHE A 325 7.06 4.00 -5.87
N LEU A 326 6.05 3.22 -5.50
CA LEU A 326 5.85 2.84 -4.10
C LEU A 326 6.87 1.75 -3.69
N PRO A 327 7.57 1.90 -2.55
CA PRO A 327 8.45 0.87 -1.99
C PRO A 327 7.83 -0.54 -1.91
N ILE A 328 6.54 -0.68 -1.62
CA ILE A 328 5.88 -2.01 -1.56
C ILE A 328 5.80 -2.72 -2.92
N TYR A 329 5.99 -2.00 -4.03
CA TYR A 329 5.98 -2.57 -5.38
C TYR A 329 7.33 -3.16 -5.82
N GLU A 330 8.37 -3.05 -5.01
CA GLU A 330 9.67 -3.66 -5.31
C GLU A 330 9.60 -5.20 -5.29
N LYS A 331 10.47 -5.85 -6.08
CA LYS A 331 10.54 -7.31 -6.25
C LYS A 331 11.78 -7.90 -5.58
#